data_AF-A0A914QED9-F1
#
_entry.id   AF-A0A914QED9-F1
#
_cell.length_a   1.000
_cell.length_b   1.000
_cell.length_c   1.000
_cell.angle_alpha   90.00
_cell.angle_beta   90.00
_cell.angle_gamma   90.00
#
_symmetry.space_group_name_H-M   'P 1'
#
loop_
_entity.id
_entity.type
_entity.pdbx_description
1 polymer ?
#
loop_
_entity_poly.entity_id
_entity_poly.type
_entity_poly.pdbx_seq_one_letter_code
_entity_poly.pdbx_strand_id
1 'polypeptide(L)'
;MANKIDAIERKCNVVNARREEVTFGLMEAVYQWAEGMSFEQITHLTDAHEGIIVRCIQRLDEVLKDIRNAGRIIGDNTLVQKMIDTSAAIRRDIVFAASLYTAED
;
A
#
# COMPACT_ATOMS: atom_id res chain seq x y z
N MET A 1 -15.03 4.67 -9.73
CA MET A 1 -14.62 6.08 -9.55
C MET A 1 -13.71 6.55 -10.69
N ALA A 2 -12.69 5.77 -11.07
CA ALA A 2 -11.84 6.02 -12.23
C ALA A 2 -12.62 6.43 -13.50
N ASN A 3 -13.60 5.62 -13.93
CA ASN A 3 -14.43 5.92 -15.11
C ASN A 3 -15.15 7.29 -15.07
N LYS A 4 -15.46 7.81 -13.88
CA LYS A 4 -16.09 9.14 -13.74
C LYS A 4 -15.06 10.25 -13.94
N ILE A 5 -13.84 10.07 -13.42
CA ILE A 5 -12.72 10.99 -13.63
C ILE A 5 -12.36 11.02 -15.11
N ASP A 6 -12.26 9.85 -15.76
CA ASP A 6 -11.96 9.77 -17.20
C ASP A 6 -13.01 10.51 -18.06
N ALA A 7 -14.29 10.40 -17.68
CA ALA A 7 -15.36 11.09 -18.39
C ALA A 7 -15.25 12.62 -18.27
N ILE A 8 -14.73 13.12 -17.14
CA ILE A 8 -14.49 14.56 -16.93
C ILE A 8 -13.23 15.01 -17.64
N GLU A 9 -12.13 14.25 -17.55
CA GLU A 9 -10.87 14.57 -18.22
C GLU A 9 -11.04 14.70 -19.74
N ARG A 10 -11.80 13.78 -20.34
CA ARG A 10 -12.15 13.84 -21.78
C ARG A 10 -13.01 15.07 -22.12
N LYS A 11 -13.97 15.44 -21.26
CA LYS A 11 -14.77 16.66 -21.44
C LYS A 11 -13.92 17.92 -21.35
N CYS A 12 -12.87 17.90 -20.53
CA CYS A 12 -11.93 19.00 -20.36
C CYS A 12 -10.77 18.98 -21.37
N ASN A 13 -10.78 18.06 -22.35
CA ASN A 13 -9.75 17.90 -23.37
C ASN A 13 -8.32 17.65 -22.81
N VAL A 14 -8.25 17.04 -21.61
CA VAL A 14 -6.99 16.66 -20.96
C VAL A 14 -6.56 15.30 -21.51
N VAL A 15 -5.40 15.26 -22.17
CA VAL A 15 -4.81 14.02 -22.68
C VAL A 15 -3.83 13.47 -21.65
N ASN A 16 -4.25 12.46 -20.91
CA ASN A 16 -3.39 11.82 -19.92
C ASN A 16 -2.71 10.58 -20.53
N ALA A 17 -1.45 10.73 -20.95
CA ALA A 17 -0.70 9.70 -21.69
C ALA A 17 -0.24 8.52 -20.82
N ARG A 18 -0.24 8.69 -19.49
CA ARG A 18 0.21 7.67 -18.53
C ARG A 18 -0.94 7.29 -17.62
N ARG A 19 -1.80 6.42 -18.13
CA ARG A 19 -2.90 5.84 -17.36
C ARG A 19 -2.35 4.63 -16.61
N GLU A 20 -2.23 4.75 -15.30
CA GLU A 20 -1.82 3.62 -14.47
C GLU A 20 -3.03 2.70 -14.30
N GLU A 21 -2.95 1.50 -14.88
CA GLU A 21 -3.93 0.45 -14.61
C GLU A 21 -3.77 -0.01 -13.16
N VAL A 22 -4.87 -0.05 -12.43
CA VAL A 22 -4.87 -0.54 -11.05
C VAL A 22 -4.76 -2.07 -11.09
N THR A 23 -3.62 -2.59 -10.63
CA THR A 23 -3.38 -4.03 -10.54
C THR A 23 -3.74 -4.55 -9.15
N PHE A 24 -4.52 -5.63 -9.09
CA PHE A 24 -5.01 -6.21 -7.83
C PHE A 24 -4.29 -7.53 -7.44
N GLY A 25 -3.27 -7.95 -8.19
CA GLY A 25 -2.62 -9.26 -8.01
C GLY A 25 -1.87 -9.49 -6.69
N LEU A 26 -1.71 -8.45 -5.87
CA LEU A 26 -1.10 -8.54 -4.53
C LEU A 26 -2.10 -8.30 -3.39
N MET A 27 -3.37 -8.04 -3.70
CA MET A 27 -4.37 -7.65 -2.71
C MET A 27 -4.57 -8.76 -1.66
N GLU A 28 -4.70 -10.01 -2.10
CA GLU A 28 -4.88 -11.16 -1.20
C GLU A 28 -3.63 -11.39 -0.32
N ALA A 29 -2.44 -11.39 -0.91
CA ALA A 29 -1.19 -11.58 -0.18
C ALA A 29 -0.98 -10.52 0.91
N VAL A 30 -1.24 -9.25 0.60
CA VAL A 30 -1.11 -8.14 1.56
C VAL A 30 -2.19 -8.21 2.65
N TYR A 31 -3.41 -8.62 2.31
CA TYR A 31 -4.47 -8.82 3.29
C TYR A 31 -4.12 -9.93 4.30
N GLN A 32 -3.71 -11.11 3.80
CA GLN A 32 -3.29 -12.22 4.67
C GLN A 32 -2.05 -11.87 5.50
N TRP A 33 -1.15 -11.05 4.95
CA TRP A 33 -0.03 -10.50 5.72
C TRP A 33 -0.51 -9.64 6.90
N ALA A 34 -1.48 -8.75 6.70
CA ALA A 34 -2.03 -7.94 7.79
C ALA A 34 -2.73 -8.78 8.88
N GLU A 35 -3.31 -9.93 8.50
CA GLU A 35 -3.93 -10.89 9.42
C GLU A 35 -2.92 -11.80 10.14
N GLY A 36 -1.62 -11.65 9.90
CA GLY A 36 -0.55 -12.33 10.64
C GLY A 36 -0.01 -13.62 10.01
N MET A 37 -0.38 -13.94 8.76
CA MET A 37 0.13 -15.11 8.04
C MET A 37 1.66 -15.04 7.80
N SER A 38 2.41 -16.15 7.82
CA SER A 38 3.87 -16.08 7.65
C SER A 38 4.27 -15.55 6.25
N PHE A 39 5.51 -15.04 6.11
CA PHE A 39 5.98 -14.53 4.81
C PHE A 39 6.02 -15.64 3.76
N GLU A 40 6.50 -16.82 4.13
CA GLU A 40 6.48 -18.02 3.28
C GLU A 40 5.08 -18.34 2.77
N GLN A 41 4.07 -18.32 3.65
CA GLN A 41 2.70 -18.65 3.27
C GLN A 41 2.12 -17.64 2.26
N ILE A 42 2.36 -16.33 2.45
CA ILE A 42 1.86 -15.33 1.50
C ILE A 42 2.58 -15.37 0.14
N THR A 43 3.83 -15.86 0.09
CA THR A 43 4.54 -16.03 -1.19
C THR A 43 3.92 -17.12 -2.07
N HIS A 44 3.11 -18.01 -1.49
CA HIS A 44 2.37 -19.02 -2.24
C HIS A 44 1.00 -18.52 -2.75
N LEU A 45 0.56 -17.32 -2.36
CA LEU A 45 -0.72 -16.74 -2.79
C LEU A 45 -0.63 -15.94 -4.09
N THR A 46 0.58 -15.73 -4.60
CA THR A 46 0.82 -14.89 -5.79
C THR A 46 2.09 -15.34 -6.51
N ASP A 47 2.12 -15.23 -7.84
CA ASP A 47 3.31 -15.53 -8.65
C ASP A 47 4.34 -14.39 -8.66
N ALA A 48 4.09 -13.32 -7.90
CA ALA A 48 5.00 -12.19 -7.81
C ALA A 48 6.25 -12.56 -6.99
N HIS A 49 7.43 -12.14 -7.47
CA HIS A 49 8.67 -12.27 -6.71
C HIS A 49 8.56 -11.62 -5.31
N GLU A 50 9.21 -12.22 -4.34
CA GLU A 50 9.20 -11.85 -2.92
C GLU A 50 9.60 -10.37 -2.72
N GLY A 51 10.62 -9.93 -3.45
CA GLY A 51 11.06 -8.54 -3.43
C GLY A 51 10.03 -7.54 -3.97
N ILE A 52 9.09 -7.97 -4.82
CA ILE A 52 7.94 -7.14 -5.26
C ILE A 52 6.92 -7.06 -4.12
N ILE A 53 6.64 -8.18 -3.45
CA ILE A 53 5.72 -8.24 -2.30
C ILE A 53 6.22 -7.32 -1.18
N VAL A 54 7.49 -7.44 -0.78
CA VAL A 54 8.12 -6.59 0.25
C VAL A 54 7.99 -5.11 -0.11
N ARG A 55 8.40 -4.72 -1.34
CA ARG A 55 8.29 -3.33 -1.80
C ARG A 55 6.85 -2.85 -1.85
N CYS A 56 5.90 -3.69 -2.22
CA CYS A 56 4.48 -3.34 -2.24
C CYS A 56 3.98 -3.00 -0.84
N ILE A 57 4.30 -3.82 0.17
CA ILE A 57 3.90 -3.58 1.56
C ILE A 57 4.58 -2.33 2.13
N GLN A 58 5.87 -2.12 1.86
CA GLN A 58 6.59 -0.92 2.30
C GLN A 58 5.99 0.36 1.69
N ARG A 59 5.70 0.35 0.37
CA ARG A 59 5.04 1.49 -0.30
C ARG A 59 3.62 1.70 0.20
N LEU A 60 2.91 0.63 0.56
CA LEU A 60 1.61 0.75 1.21
C LEU A 60 1.72 1.47 2.56
N ASP A 61 2.72 1.15 3.39
CA ASP A 61 2.97 1.86 4.66
C ASP A 61 3.23 3.37 4.45
N GLU A 62 3.93 3.74 3.38
CA GLU A 62 4.12 5.15 3.00
C GLU A 62 2.78 5.82 2.65
N VAL A 63 1.97 5.19 1.78
CA VAL A 63 0.66 5.71 1.40
C VAL A 63 -0.29 5.84 2.61
N LEU A 64 -0.26 4.88 3.55
CA LEU A 64 -1.04 4.97 4.79
C LEU A 64 -0.64 6.19 5.63
N LYS A 65 0.65 6.55 5.69
CA LYS A 65 1.12 7.75 6.39
C LYS A 65 0.62 9.03 5.70
N ASP A 66 0.61 9.06 4.37
CA ASP A 66 0.10 10.20 3.61
C ASP A 66 -1.41 10.38 3.81
N ILE A 67 -2.18 9.29 3.75
CA ILE A 67 -3.63 9.31 4.01
C ILE A 67 -3.91 9.74 5.45
N ARG A 68 -3.14 9.26 6.43
CA ARG A 68 -3.26 9.71 7.82
C ARG A 68 -3.03 11.21 7.95
N ASN A 69 -2.03 11.76 7.27
CA ASN A 69 -1.77 13.20 7.28
C ASN A 69 -2.91 13.99 6.63
N ALA A 70 -3.44 13.51 5.49
CA ALA A 70 -4.62 14.09 4.86
C ALA A 70 -5.85 14.04 5.79
N GLY A 71 -6.08 12.92 6.47
CA GLY A 71 -7.15 12.75 7.45
C GLY A 71 -7.07 13.75 8.61
N ARG A 72 -5.85 14.05 9.10
CA ARG A 72 -5.64 15.09 10.12
C ARG A 72 -5.99 16.49 9.61
N ILE A 73 -5.65 16.81 8.36
CA ILE A 73 -5.97 18.11 7.74
C ILE A 73 -7.48 18.27 7.58
N ILE A 74 -8.17 17.20 7.18
CA ILE A 74 -9.63 17.19 6.99
C ILE A 74 -10.38 17.16 8.33
N GLY A 75 -9.74 16.66 9.40
CA GLY A 75 -10.35 16.50 10.73
C GLY A 75 -11.10 15.18 10.91
N ASP A 76 -10.86 14.17 10.07
CA ASP A 76 -11.47 12.84 10.20
C ASP A 76 -10.61 11.93 11.10
N ASN A 77 -10.95 11.89 12.39
CA ASN A 77 -10.25 11.06 13.37
C ASN A 77 -10.44 9.54 13.13
N THR A 78 -11.57 9.13 12.53
CA THR A 78 -11.82 7.70 12.27
C THR A 78 -10.90 7.21 11.16
N LEU A 79 -10.73 8.01 10.10
CA LEU A 79 -9.77 7.72 9.04
C LEU A 79 -8.34 7.66 9.60
N VAL A 80 -7.95 8.64 10.42
CA VAL A 80 -6.62 8.67 11.06
C VAL A 80 -6.35 7.40 11.86
N GLN A 81 -7.29 6.98 12.71
CA GLN A 81 -7.11 5.78 13.53
C GLN A 81 -6.99 4.52 12.67
N LYS A 82 -7.86 4.35 11.67
CA LYS A 82 -7.78 3.22 10.74
C LYS A 82 -6.44 3.11 10.03
N MET A 83 -5.85 4.24 9.61
CA MET A 83 -4.53 4.23 8.96
C MET A 83 -3.40 3.87 9.93
N ILE A 84 -3.51 4.27 11.19
CA ILE A 84 -2.55 3.88 12.24
C ILE A 84 -2.62 2.38 12.49
N ASP A 85 -3.83 1.85 12.68
CA ASP A 85 -4.03 0.43 12.97
C ASP A 85 -3.58 -0.45 11.80
N THR A 86 -3.90 -0.05 10.57
CA THR A 86 -3.47 -0.78 9.36
C THR A 86 -1.95 -0.75 9.19
N SER A 87 -1.30 0.39 9.43
CA SER A 87 0.16 0.52 9.36
C SER A 87 0.85 -0.36 10.41
N ALA A 88 0.29 -0.44 11.62
CA ALA A 88 0.80 -1.33 12.66
C ALA A 88 0.67 -2.81 12.28
N ALA A 89 -0.46 -3.22 11.68
CA ALA A 89 -0.71 -4.61 11.29
C ALA A 89 0.27 -5.13 10.22
N ILE A 90 0.72 -4.27 9.29
CA ILE A 90 1.63 -4.68 8.21
C ILE A 90 3.11 -4.55 8.57
N ARG A 91 3.45 -3.79 9.63
CA ARG A 91 4.84 -3.50 10.06
C ARG A 91 5.44 -4.60 10.92
N ARG A 92 5.86 -5.70 10.30
CA ARG A 92 6.45 -6.85 11.01
C ARG A 92 7.55 -7.56 10.22
N ASP A 93 8.36 -8.32 10.94
CA ASP A 93 9.33 -9.30 10.45
C ASP A 93 10.20 -8.82 9.26
N ILE A 94 10.42 -9.72 8.30
CA ILE A 94 11.31 -9.56 7.15
C ILE A 94 10.99 -8.35 6.27
N VAL A 95 9.73 -7.89 6.23
CA VAL A 95 9.30 -6.76 5.39
C VAL A 95 9.89 -5.44 5.91
N PHE A 96 10.16 -5.33 7.22
CA PHE A 96 10.72 -4.14 7.85
C PHE A 96 12.03 -4.41 8.57
N ALA A 97 12.74 -5.47 8.18
CA ALA A 97 14.10 -5.74 8.67
C ALA A 97 15.03 -4.56 8.34
N ALA A 98 15.95 -4.24 9.27
CA ALA A 98 16.89 -3.16 9.09
C ALA A 98 17.82 -3.42 7.90
N SER A 99 18.17 -2.35 7.17
CA SER A 99 19.20 -2.44 6.15
C SER A 99 20.55 -2.71 6.81
N LEU A 100 21.34 -3.60 6.21
CA LEU A 100 22.70 -3.90 6.66
C LEU A 100 23.63 -2.68 6.60
N TYR A 101 23.29 -1.66 5.80
CA TYR A 101 24.06 -0.42 5.70
C TYR A 101 23.72 0.62 6.77
N THR A 102 22.63 0.43 7.51
CA THR A 102 22.11 1.39 8.50
C THR A 102 21.86 0.75 9.86
N ALA A 103 22.27 -0.50 10.05
CA ALA A 103 22.29 -1.11 11.36
C ALA A 103 23.42 -0.43 12.15
N GLU A 104 23.07 0.52 13.01
CA GLU A 104 23.97 0.96 14.07
C GLU A 104 24.06 -0.20 15.09
N ASP A 105 25.29 -0.55 15.49
CA ASP A 105 25.58 -1.56 16.52
C ASP A 105 24.91 -1.25 17.86
#